data_AF-A0A1Y1ZCI9-F1
#
_entry.id   AF-A0A1Y1ZCI9-F1
#
_cell.length_a   1.000
_cell.length_b   1.000
_cell.length_c   1.000
_cell.angle_alpha   90.00
_cell.angle_beta   90.00
_cell.angle_gamma   90.00
#
_symmetry.space_group_name_H-M   'P 1'
#
loop_
_entity.id
_entity.type
_entity.pdbx_description
1 polymer ?
#
loop_
_entity_poly.entity_id
_entity_poly.type
_entity_poly.pdbx_seq_one_letter_code
_entity_poly.pdbx_strand_id
1 'polypeptide(L)'
;MSTSIKENSVDKHHHHLYHFGLRKALARGARKTFKAILPTWGHKRPHTPRRNSFGRHSRPNSANGEIKAEPIPNSDMILDLKTLKNPEVLQIKVTELIRSLIPSWGHAEVSDVKLHRISGALTNCVFLVEGPAKKHKPEGGVQKILLRVYGEGVDQLFIRDKELCWLSRLSSLGIGPKLLGLFRNGRLEEYIDSTTLTRDDIRDPSISRHIARRLMQLHTVVSIYPPEEDFVPEMWLSIDKWYPLAIKAASLVAQRDPEARDRLEAFDLVKLGDEIDAFQDALSELESPVVFAHNDTQYGNILRAKKTNELIVIDFEYSGYNYRAYDIANHFCEWTADYLSEEPHFLRLDKYPSKEEQYNFLSAYEKIEKLYKEVNQFAPASHLLWGLWGLVQASQSGIEFDYFKYGMQRLEQFRVLKDQGFPGN
;
A
#
# COMPACT_ATOMS: atom_id res chain seq x y z
N MET A 1 40.44 -56.88 -17.67
CA MET A 1 40.94 -55.54 -17.29
C MET A 1 39.93 -54.48 -17.74
N SER A 2 38.69 -54.62 -17.25
CA SER A 2 37.90 -53.59 -16.56
C SER A 2 38.67 -52.51 -15.80
N THR A 3 38.36 -51.24 -16.07
CA THR A 3 38.48 -50.13 -15.12
C THR A 3 37.13 -49.41 -15.03
N SER A 4 36.46 -49.72 -13.94
CA SER A 4 35.24 -49.13 -13.41
C SER A 4 35.51 -47.71 -12.90
N ILE A 5 34.63 -46.74 -13.22
CA ILE A 5 34.42 -45.56 -12.38
C ILE A 5 32.94 -45.51 -12.03
N LYS A 6 32.70 -45.49 -10.71
CA LYS A 6 31.44 -45.71 -10.01
C LYS A 6 30.52 -44.51 -10.09
N GLU A 7 29.24 -44.80 -10.27
CA GLU A 7 28.12 -43.99 -9.79
C GLU A 7 28.20 -43.84 -8.27
N ASN A 8 27.89 -42.64 -7.77
CA ASN A 8 27.44 -42.45 -6.40
C ASN A 8 26.39 -41.34 -6.37
N SER A 9 25.19 -41.71 -5.94
CA SER A 9 24.09 -40.86 -5.51
C SER A 9 24.45 -40.06 -4.26
N VAL A 10 24.17 -38.76 -4.20
CA VAL A 10 23.86 -38.05 -2.94
C VAL A 10 22.94 -36.84 -3.20
N ASP A 11 21.75 -36.94 -2.62
CA ASP A 11 20.85 -35.95 -2.02
C ASP A 11 20.51 -34.57 -2.62
N LYS A 12 19.19 -34.41 -2.75
CA LYS A 12 18.42 -33.18 -2.54
C LYS A 12 18.85 -32.51 -1.23
N HIS A 13 19.27 -31.26 -1.29
CA HIS A 13 19.06 -30.19 -0.29
C HIS A 13 20.03 -29.07 -0.66
N HIS A 14 19.59 -27.93 -1.20
CA HIS A 14 20.31 -26.65 -1.17
C HIS A 14 19.34 -25.50 -1.51
N HIS A 15 18.51 -25.14 -0.55
CA HIS A 15 17.88 -23.82 -0.43
C HIS A 15 17.90 -23.49 1.05
N HIS A 16 18.87 -22.69 1.48
CA HIS A 16 18.95 -21.93 2.73
C HIS A 16 20.43 -21.63 2.97
N LEU A 17 20.88 -20.40 2.70
CA LEU A 17 22.03 -19.75 3.33
C LEU A 17 22.31 -18.39 2.67
N TYR A 18 21.43 -17.40 2.78
CA TYR A 18 21.80 -15.99 2.57
C TYR A 18 20.92 -15.04 3.41
N HIS A 19 20.96 -15.21 4.73
CA HIS A 19 20.53 -14.19 5.69
C HIS A 19 21.28 -14.34 7.02
N PHE A 20 22.62 -14.24 6.98
CA PHE A 20 23.43 -14.15 8.21
C PHE A 20 24.76 -13.43 7.90
N GLY A 21 24.68 -12.11 7.65
CA GLY A 21 25.87 -11.37 7.19
C GLY A 21 25.91 -9.87 7.48
N LEU A 22 24.95 -9.29 8.21
CA LEU A 22 24.95 -7.84 8.51
C LEU A 22 24.67 -7.51 9.99
N ARG A 23 25.24 -8.29 10.92
CA ARG A 23 25.06 -8.07 12.38
C ARG A 23 26.37 -7.97 13.19
N LYS A 24 27.51 -7.61 12.59
CA LYS A 24 28.79 -7.56 13.35
C LYS A 24 29.78 -6.44 13.00
N ALA A 25 29.30 -5.22 12.66
CA ALA A 25 30.20 -4.11 12.32
C ALA A 25 29.86 -2.74 12.95
N LEU A 26 29.09 -2.65 14.05
CA LEU A 26 28.82 -1.36 14.73
C LEU A 26 29.05 -1.37 16.25
N ALA A 27 29.98 -2.20 16.72
CA ALA A 27 30.28 -2.32 18.15
C ALA A 27 31.78 -2.22 18.47
N ARG A 28 32.49 -1.20 17.97
CA ARG A 28 33.81 -0.78 18.49
C ARG A 28 34.01 0.74 18.32
N GLY A 29 33.67 1.50 19.36
CA GLY A 29 33.93 2.94 19.46
C GLY A 29 33.07 3.63 20.52
N ALA A 30 33.46 3.53 21.79
CA ALA A 30 32.87 4.27 22.92
C ALA A 30 33.93 5.28 23.44
N ARG A 31 33.67 6.42 24.12
CA ARG A 31 32.69 6.82 25.15
C ARG A 31 32.69 8.36 25.22
N LYS A 32 31.60 9.06 25.53
CA LYS A 32 31.09 9.51 26.86
C LYS A 32 29.95 10.49 26.47
N THR A 33 28.69 10.48 26.92
CA THR A 33 28.07 10.42 28.24
C THR A 33 26.56 10.25 27.99
N PHE A 34 25.94 9.23 28.58
CA PHE A 34 24.59 9.17 29.19
C PHE A 34 24.21 7.69 29.30
N LYS A 35 24.14 7.20 30.54
CA LYS A 35 23.63 5.88 30.91
C LYS A 35 22.11 6.02 30.98
N ALA A 36 21.37 5.35 30.11
CA ALA A 36 19.95 5.07 30.30
C ALA A 36 19.55 3.83 29.48
N ILE A 37 19.29 2.75 30.23
CA ILE A 37 18.38 1.62 30.00
C ILE A 37 17.87 1.45 28.56
N LEU A 38 18.51 0.55 27.79
CA LEU A 38 17.86 -0.20 26.73
C LEU A 38 17.67 -1.63 27.26
N PRO A 39 16.44 -2.15 27.38
CA PRO A 39 16.26 -3.58 27.62
C PRO A 39 16.74 -4.31 26.36
N THR A 40 17.69 -5.22 26.52
CA THR A 40 18.02 -6.20 25.50
C THR A 40 16.79 -7.07 25.27
N TRP A 41 16.05 -6.79 24.20
CA TRP A 41 14.96 -7.63 23.71
C TRP A 41 15.53 -9.02 23.38
N GLY A 42 15.26 -9.98 24.25
CA GLY A 42 15.53 -11.39 23.99
C GLY A 42 14.48 -11.90 23.02
N HIS A 43 14.82 -12.02 21.74
CA HIS A 43 13.98 -12.68 20.74
C HIS A 43 13.62 -14.09 21.22
N LYS A 44 12.34 -14.34 21.52
CA LYS A 44 11.76 -15.65 21.24
C LYS A 44 11.72 -15.80 19.71
N ARG A 45 11.99 -17.03 19.25
CA ARG A 45 12.15 -17.44 17.84
C ARG A 45 11.02 -16.89 16.96
N PRO A 46 11.24 -16.71 15.64
CA PRO A 46 10.15 -16.40 14.72
C PRO A 46 8.99 -17.39 14.95
N HIS A 47 7.81 -16.85 15.20
CA HIS A 47 6.60 -17.62 15.38
C HIS A 47 6.41 -18.50 14.15
N THR A 48 6.37 -19.81 14.36
CA THR A 48 5.91 -20.76 13.36
C THR A 48 4.42 -20.50 13.17
N PRO A 49 3.91 -20.30 11.95
CA PRO A 49 2.48 -20.16 11.73
C PRO A 49 1.77 -21.39 12.32
N ARG A 50 0.81 -21.16 13.23
CA ARG A 50 -0.10 -22.23 13.64
C ARG A 50 -0.86 -22.67 12.39
N ARG A 51 -0.83 -23.97 12.10
CA ARG A 51 -1.56 -24.62 11.00
C ARG A 51 -3.02 -24.13 10.97
N ASN A 52 -3.37 -23.34 9.96
CA ASN A 52 -4.77 -23.18 9.58
C ASN A 52 -5.24 -24.50 8.98
N SER A 53 -6.02 -25.27 9.72
CA SER A 53 -6.74 -26.41 9.17
C SER A 53 -7.89 -25.90 8.31
N PHE A 54 -7.64 -25.67 7.03
CA PHE A 54 -8.70 -25.38 6.07
C PHE A 54 -9.67 -26.57 6.00
N GLY A 55 -10.93 -26.30 6.31
CA GLY A 55 -12.03 -27.27 6.15
C GLY A 55 -12.09 -27.76 4.71
N ARG A 56 -12.27 -29.08 4.54
CA ARG A 56 -12.46 -29.71 3.23
C ARG A 56 -13.76 -29.18 2.62
N HIS A 57 -13.64 -28.21 1.72
CA HIS A 57 -14.68 -27.89 0.76
C HIS A 57 -14.36 -28.55 -0.58
N SER A 58 -15.35 -29.27 -1.08
CA SER A 58 -15.36 -30.04 -2.30
C SER A 58 -14.87 -29.20 -3.47
N ARG A 59 -13.81 -29.65 -4.15
CA ARG A 59 -13.27 -29.02 -5.36
C ARG A 59 -14.36 -28.95 -6.44
N PRO A 60 -14.73 -27.77 -6.96
CA PRO A 60 -15.21 -27.67 -8.33
C PRO A 60 -13.99 -27.76 -9.26
N ASN A 61 -14.13 -28.50 -10.37
CA ASN A 61 -13.09 -28.63 -11.40
C ASN A 61 -12.53 -27.25 -11.80
N SER A 62 -11.25 -27.02 -11.52
CA SER A 62 -10.49 -25.88 -12.03
C SER A 62 -10.23 -26.07 -13.52
N ALA A 63 -11.09 -25.49 -14.35
CA ALA A 63 -10.66 -25.08 -15.68
C ALA A 63 -9.64 -23.96 -15.47
N ASN A 64 -8.35 -24.29 -15.55
CA ASN A 64 -7.26 -23.32 -15.69
C ASN A 64 -7.43 -22.62 -17.05
N GLY A 65 -8.34 -21.66 -17.11
CA GLY A 65 -8.29 -20.62 -18.12
C GLY A 65 -7.21 -19.64 -17.68
N GLU A 66 -5.96 -19.84 -18.12
CA GLU A 66 -5.00 -18.75 -18.15
C GLU A 66 -5.63 -17.62 -18.97
N ILE A 67 -6.05 -16.55 -18.29
CA ILE A 67 -6.36 -15.31 -18.98
C ILE A 67 -5.05 -14.89 -19.63
N LYS A 68 -4.91 -15.12 -20.94
CA LYS A 68 -3.79 -14.62 -21.74
C LYS A 68 -3.90 -13.10 -21.81
N ALA A 69 -3.46 -12.44 -20.74
CA ALA A 69 -3.25 -11.01 -20.75
C ALA A 69 -2.18 -10.70 -21.81
N GLU A 70 -2.44 -9.69 -22.65
CA GLU A 70 -1.43 -9.21 -23.57
C GLU A 70 -0.19 -8.76 -22.77
N PRO A 71 1.02 -9.17 -23.17
CA PRO A 71 2.22 -8.79 -22.45
C PRO A 71 2.37 -7.27 -22.50
N ILE A 72 2.56 -6.67 -21.33
CA ILE A 72 2.75 -5.22 -21.20
C ILE A 72 4.06 -4.83 -21.90
N PRO A 73 4.04 -3.90 -22.87
CA PRO A 73 5.25 -3.41 -23.53
C PRO A 73 6.29 -2.92 -22.51
N ASN A 74 7.56 -3.24 -22.73
CA ASN A 74 8.64 -2.83 -21.83
C ASN A 74 9.83 -2.23 -22.61
N SER A 75 10.61 -1.38 -21.93
CA SER A 75 11.78 -0.70 -22.48
C SER A 75 12.88 -0.53 -21.42
N ASP A 76 14.14 -0.72 -21.81
CA ASP A 76 15.30 -0.54 -20.92
C ASP A 76 15.67 0.94 -20.69
N MET A 77 14.95 1.86 -21.31
CA MET A 77 15.22 3.30 -21.22
C MET A 77 15.09 3.81 -19.78
N ILE A 78 16.01 4.71 -19.40
CA ILE A 78 15.97 5.47 -18.15
C ILE A 78 15.70 6.93 -18.47
N LEU A 79 14.71 7.53 -17.82
CA LEU A 79 14.45 8.96 -17.84
C LEU A 79 15.04 9.61 -16.58
N ASP A 80 16.30 10.03 -16.63
CA ASP A 80 16.93 10.72 -15.50
C ASP A 80 16.57 12.21 -15.49
N LEU A 81 15.59 12.57 -14.65
CA LEU A 81 15.10 13.94 -14.55
C LEU A 81 16.10 14.91 -13.90
N LYS A 82 17.19 14.44 -13.27
CA LYS A 82 18.24 15.32 -12.75
C LYS A 82 19.15 15.83 -13.86
N THR A 83 19.39 15.01 -14.87
CA THR A 83 20.20 15.38 -16.05
C THR A 83 19.33 15.97 -17.16
N LEU A 84 18.09 15.50 -17.31
CA LEU A 84 17.10 16.01 -18.25
C LEU A 84 16.38 17.28 -17.75
N LYS A 85 17.16 18.30 -17.35
CA LYS A 85 16.61 19.60 -16.92
C LYS A 85 16.09 20.44 -18.08
N ASN A 86 16.63 20.21 -19.29
CA ASN A 86 16.18 20.90 -20.48
C ASN A 86 14.83 20.29 -20.94
N PRO A 87 13.73 21.07 -20.97
CA PRO A 87 12.42 20.58 -21.38
C PRO A 87 12.39 19.97 -22.78
N GLU A 88 13.16 20.52 -23.73
CA GLU A 88 13.22 20.02 -25.11
C GLU A 88 13.87 18.64 -25.17
N VAL A 89 14.99 18.44 -24.46
CA VAL A 89 15.69 17.15 -24.40
C VAL A 89 14.82 16.10 -23.71
N LEU A 90 14.11 16.49 -22.64
CA LEU A 90 13.13 15.62 -21.99
C LEU A 90 12.01 15.21 -22.95
N GLN A 91 11.47 16.15 -23.72
CA GLN A 91 10.41 15.88 -24.68
C GLN A 91 10.84 14.94 -25.80
N ILE A 92 12.07 15.08 -26.31
CA ILE A 92 12.67 14.14 -27.28
C ILE A 92 12.73 12.73 -26.70
N LYS A 93 13.32 12.58 -25.50
CA LYS A 93 13.48 11.28 -24.84
C LYS A 93 12.14 10.61 -24.52
N VAL A 94 11.17 11.39 -24.05
CA VAL A 94 9.82 10.88 -23.79
C VAL A 94 9.13 10.48 -25.10
N THR A 95 9.33 11.21 -26.19
CA THR A 95 8.78 10.83 -27.50
C THR A 95 9.40 9.52 -28.01
N GLU A 96 10.72 9.35 -27.88
CA GLU A 96 11.41 8.08 -28.21
C GLU A 96 10.84 6.90 -27.41
N LEU A 97 10.67 7.09 -26.09
CA LEU A 97 10.07 6.10 -25.20
C LEU A 97 8.66 5.71 -25.66
N ILE A 98 7.81 6.71 -25.91
CA ILE A 98 6.40 6.46 -26.23
C ILE A 98 6.24 5.79 -27.59
N ARG A 99 7.05 6.16 -28.59
CA ARG A 99 7.07 5.45 -29.89
C ARG A 99 7.35 3.96 -29.72
N SER A 100 8.20 3.58 -28.76
CA SER A 100 8.54 2.19 -28.49
C SER A 100 7.47 1.42 -27.71
N LEU A 101 6.74 2.10 -26.82
CA LEU A 101 5.80 1.44 -25.88
C LEU A 101 4.34 1.52 -26.32
N ILE A 102 3.95 2.53 -27.10
CA ILE A 102 2.57 2.80 -27.50
C ILE A 102 2.44 2.64 -29.01
N PRO A 103 1.99 1.48 -29.52
CA PRO A 103 1.94 1.22 -30.96
C PRO A 103 1.18 2.28 -31.76
N SER A 104 0.09 2.83 -31.20
CA SER A 104 -0.70 3.89 -31.87
C SER A 104 0.06 5.21 -32.05
N TRP A 105 1.17 5.42 -31.34
CA TRP A 105 1.98 6.65 -31.40
C TRP A 105 3.37 6.39 -32.02
N GLY A 106 3.59 5.24 -32.68
CA GLY A 106 4.88 4.89 -33.29
C GLY A 106 5.39 5.90 -34.33
N HIS A 107 4.51 6.70 -34.91
CA HIS A 107 4.83 7.74 -35.90
C HIS A 107 4.83 9.17 -35.34
N ALA A 108 4.58 9.37 -34.05
CA ALA A 108 4.39 10.70 -33.46
C ALA A 108 5.69 11.50 -33.48
N GLU A 109 5.74 12.71 -34.05
CA GLU A 109 6.90 13.60 -33.96
C GLU A 109 7.00 14.28 -32.59
N VAL A 110 8.18 14.82 -32.26
CA VAL A 110 8.39 15.51 -30.98
C VAL A 110 7.42 16.67 -30.79
N SER A 111 7.06 17.36 -31.89
CA SER A 111 6.05 18.43 -31.92
C SER A 111 4.62 17.94 -31.64
N ASP A 112 4.35 16.64 -31.84
CA ASP A 112 3.02 16.06 -31.64
C ASP A 112 2.78 15.62 -30.19
N VAL A 113 3.85 15.47 -29.41
CA VAL A 113 3.81 15.01 -28.02
C VAL A 113 3.94 16.22 -27.09
N LYS A 114 2.94 16.49 -26.27
CA LYS A 114 3.00 17.58 -25.28
C LYS A 114 3.12 17.03 -23.86
N LEU A 115 4.05 17.58 -23.09
CA LEU A 115 4.29 17.21 -21.70
C LEU A 115 3.78 18.29 -20.76
N HIS A 116 2.90 17.91 -19.85
CA HIS A 116 2.41 18.76 -18.77
C HIS A 116 2.80 18.14 -17.44
N ARG A 117 3.70 18.80 -16.70
CA ARG A 117 4.09 18.34 -15.36
C ARG A 117 2.91 18.52 -14.42
N ILE A 118 2.54 17.45 -13.71
CA ILE A 118 1.56 17.49 -12.63
C ILE A 118 2.32 17.74 -11.33
N SER A 119 2.12 18.90 -10.73
CA SER A 119 2.69 19.29 -9.43
C SER A 119 1.91 18.65 -8.27
N GLY A 120 2.60 18.30 -7.18
CA GLY A 120 1.98 17.81 -5.93
C GLY A 120 2.33 16.37 -5.53
N ALA A 121 2.99 15.59 -6.39
CA ALA A 121 3.48 14.27 -6.03
C ALA A 121 4.84 14.36 -5.31
N LEU A 122 4.91 13.87 -4.07
CA LEU A 122 6.06 14.03 -3.17
C LEU A 122 7.22 13.08 -3.48
N THR A 123 6.95 11.91 -4.07
CA THR A 123 7.92 10.83 -4.33
C THR A 123 8.11 10.50 -5.81
N ASN A 124 7.08 10.73 -6.64
CA ASN A 124 7.06 10.40 -8.07
C ASN A 124 6.92 11.65 -8.93
N CYS A 125 7.68 11.75 -10.03
CA CYS A 125 7.46 12.80 -11.03
C CYS A 125 6.40 12.33 -12.03
N VAL A 126 5.24 13.00 -12.04
CA VAL A 126 4.11 12.65 -12.89
C VAL A 126 3.94 13.67 -14.00
N PHE A 127 3.82 13.20 -15.24
CA PHE A 127 3.53 14.01 -16.42
C PHE A 127 2.25 13.52 -17.08
N LEU A 128 1.35 14.43 -17.42
CA LEU A 128 0.32 14.20 -18.41
C LEU A 128 0.95 14.36 -19.79
N VAL A 129 0.86 13.33 -20.61
CA VAL A 129 1.35 13.34 -21.98
C VAL A 129 0.18 13.35 -22.94
N GLU A 130 0.08 14.38 -23.76
CA GLU A 130 -0.90 14.45 -24.85
C GLU A 130 -0.24 14.02 -26.16
N GLY A 131 -0.86 13.08 -26.86
CA GLY A 131 -0.37 12.55 -28.13
C GLY A 131 -0.90 13.31 -29.36
N PRO A 132 -0.61 12.79 -30.57
CA PRO A 132 -0.96 13.43 -31.84
C PRO A 132 -2.44 13.78 -31.97
N ALA A 133 -2.72 14.85 -32.73
CA ALA A 133 -4.09 15.35 -32.92
C ALA A 133 -5.02 14.29 -33.54
N LYS A 134 -6.31 14.32 -33.14
CA LYS A 134 -7.37 13.34 -33.50
C LYS A 134 -7.50 13.01 -35.01
N LYS A 135 -6.98 13.86 -35.90
CA LYS A 135 -7.01 13.66 -37.36
C LYS A 135 -6.12 12.49 -37.83
N HIS A 136 -5.14 12.08 -37.01
CA HIS A 136 -4.23 10.96 -37.27
C HIS A 136 -4.53 9.74 -36.39
N LYS A 137 -5.74 9.65 -35.83
CA LYS A 137 -6.12 8.58 -34.90
C LYS A 137 -6.38 7.28 -35.68
N PRO A 138 -5.62 6.18 -35.46
CA PRO A 138 -6.16 4.87 -35.76
C PRO A 138 -7.37 4.61 -34.84
N GLU A 139 -8.43 3.96 -35.34
CA GLU A 139 -9.59 3.61 -34.50
C GLU A 139 -9.12 2.91 -33.21
N GLY A 140 -9.55 3.42 -32.05
CA GLY A 140 -9.13 2.90 -30.73
C GLY A 140 -7.86 3.53 -30.10
N GLY A 141 -7.17 4.45 -30.77
CA GLY A 141 -5.97 5.10 -30.21
C GLY A 141 -6.20 5.95 -28.94
N VAL A 142 -5.23 5.95 -28.02
CA VAL A 142 -5.25 6.77 -26.79
C VAL A 142 -4.83 8.20 -27.11
N GLN A 143 -5.47 9.21 -26.49
CA GLN A 143 -5.14 10.64 -26.72
C GLN A 143 -4.26 11.23 -25.62
N LYS A 144 -4.41 10.74 -24.38
CA LYS A 144 -3.66 11.21 -23.22
C LYS A 144 -3.22 10.00 -22.40
N ILE A 145 -2.01 10.05 -21.88
CA ILE A 145 -1.45 9.03 -20.99
C ILE A 145 -0.78 9.70 -19.79
N LEU A 146 -0.64 8.97 -18.70
CA LEU A 146 0.15 9.39 -17.55
C LEU A 146 1.53 8.72 -17.61
N LEU A 147 2.57 9.53 -17.54
CA LEU A 147 3.95 9.10 -17.39
C LEU A 147 4.36 9.30 -15.93
N ARG A 148 4.72 8.21 -15.23
CA ARG A 148 5.29 8.27 -13.89
C ARG A 148 6.76 7.88 -13.94
N VAL A 149 7.62 8.78 -13.46
CA VAL A 149 9.07 8.56 -13.35
C VAL A 149 9.48 8.53 -11.88
N TYR A 150 10.17 7.48 -11.49
CA TYR A 150 10.65 7.29 -10.11
C TYR A 150 11.97 8.05 -9.88
N GLY A 151 12.13 8.66 -8.71
CA GLY A 151 13.37 9.38 -8.33
C GLY A 151 14.56 8.45 -7.97
N GLU A 152 15.79 8.97 -8.09
CA GLU A 152 17.03 8.30 -7.65
C GLU A 152 17.20 8.35 -6.13
N GLY A 153 17.65 7.24 -5.53
CA GLY A 153 17.99 7.14 -4.09
C GLY A 153 16.92 6.49 -3.21
N VAL A 154 15.92 5.84 -3.81
CA VAL A 154 14.91 5.09 -3.05
C VAL A 154 15.19 3.60 -3.24
N ASP A 155 16.10 3.07 -2.43
CA ASP A 155 16.44 1.63 -2.32
C ASP A 155 15.26 0.83 -1.72
N GLN A 156 14.16 0.74 -2.46
CA GLN A 156 12.98 -0.09 -2.17
C GLN A 156 12.61 -0.99 -3.36
N LEU A 157 13.61 -1.49 -4.09
CA LEU A 157 13.39 -2.31 -5.31
C LEU A 157 12.43 -3.50 -5.08
N PHE A 158 12.43 -4.12 -3.88
CA PHE A 158 11.51 -5.20 -3.53
C PHE A 158 10.04 -4.79 -3.38
N ILE A 159 9.75 -3.55 -2.93
CA ILE A 159 8.37 -3.05 -2.82
C ILE A 159 7.81 -2.76 -4.23
N ARG A 160 8.68 -2.28 -5.14
CA ARG A 160 8.30 -1.93 -6.50
C ARG A 160 7.96 -3.13 -7.36
N ASP A 161 8.72 -4.22 -7.26
CA ASP A 161 8.42 -5.44 -8.03
C ASP A 161 7.06 -6.01 -7.63
N LYS A 162 6.73 -5.94 -6.34
CA LYS A 162 5.40 -6.32 -5.82
C LYS A 162 4.31 -5.39 -6.34
N GLU A 163 4.48 -4.07 -6.23
CA GLU A 163 3.52 -3.07 -6.75
C GLU A 163 3.29 -3.26 -8.25
N LEU A 164 4.35 -3.37 -9.05
CA LEU A 164 4.28 -3.57 -10.50
C LEU A 164 3.62 -4.90 -10.87
N CYS A 165 3.90 -5.98 -10.13
CA CYS A 165 3.25 -7.27 -10.29
C CYS A 165 1.74 -7.14 -10.09
N TRP A 166 1.31 -6.46 -9.03
CA TRP A 166 -0.12 -6.25 -8.78
C TRP A 166 -0.77 -5.30 -9.79
N LEU A 167 -0.13 -4.19 -10.14
CA LEU A 167 -0.63 -3.28 -11.17
C LEU A 167 -0.85 -3.99 -12.51
N SER A 168 0.09 -4.86 -12.91
CA SER A 168 -0.05 -5.68 -14.13
C SER A 168 -1.26 -6.63 -14.07
N ARG A 169 -1.43 -7.33 -12.94
CA ARG A 169 -2.57 -8.23 -12.71
C ARG A 169 -3.90 -7.48 -12.70
N LEU A 170 -3.98 -6.38 -11.95
CA LEU A 170 -5.18 -5.56 -11.82
C LEU A 170 -5.56 -4.92 -13.16
N SER A 171 -4.59 -4.40 -13.91
CA SER A 171 -4.80 -3.89 -15.27
C SER A 171 -5.38 -4.98 -16.19
N SER A 172 -4.92 -6.23 -16.08
CA SER A 172 -5.44 -7.35 -16.88
C SER A 172 -6.87 -7.75 -16.51
N LEU A 173 -7.28 -7.46 -15.28
CA LEU A 173 -8.65 -7.66 -14.78
C LEU A 173 -9.56 -6.44 -15.00
N GLY A 174 -9.05 -5.35 -15.57
CA GLY A 174 -9.79 -4.10 -15.75
C GLY A 174 -10.07 -3.37 -14.43
N ILE A 175 -9.22 -3.58 -13.41
CA ILE A 175 -9.29 -2.90 -12.12
C ILE A 175 -8.22 -1.80 -12.08
N GLY A 176 -8.65 -0.56 -11.86
CA GLY A 176 -7.76 0.61 -11.89
C GLY A 176 -7.38 1.04 -13.32
N PRO A 177 -6.46 2.00 -13.46
CA PRO A 177 -5.98 2.47 -14.76
C PRO A 177 -5.22 1.38 -15.52
N LYS A 178 -5.43 1.29 -16.85
CA LYS A 178 -4.67 0.35 -17.67
C LYS A 178 -3.17 0.69 -17.66
N LEU A 179 -2.33 -0.31 -17.41
CA LEU A 179 -0.89 -0.20 -17.54
C LEU A 179 -0.52 -0.37 -19.02
N LEU A 180 -0.02 0.71 -19.63
CA LEU A 180 0.23 0.80 -21.07
C LEU A 180 1.66 0.44 -21.45
N GLY A 181 2.61 0.61 -20.53
CA GLY A 181 4.00 0.27 -20.77
C GLY A 181 4.87 0.46 -19.54
N LEU A 182 5.99 -0.26 -19.49
CA LEU A 182 6.97 -0.20 -18.41
C LEU A 182 8.32 0.23 -18.94
N PHE A 183 9.07 0.96 -18.13
CA PHE A 183 10.47 1.25 -18.41
C PHE A 183 11.31 1.24 -17.13
N ARG A 184 12.64 1.25 -17.29
CA ARG A 184 13.57 0.92 -16.21
C ARG A 184 13.40 1.74 -14.94
N ASN A 185 12.94 3.00 -15.04
CA ASN A 185 12.66 3.84 -13.89
C ASN A 185 11.26 4.47 -13.91
N GLY A 186 10.26 3.78 -14.46
CA GLY A 186 8.89 4.29 -14.44
C GLY A 186 7.88 3.47 -15.23
N ARG A 187 6.71 4.06 -15.44
CA ARG A 187 5.57 3.42 -16.10
C ARG A 187 4.69 4.41 -16.86
N LEU A 188 3.97 3.88 -17.85
CA LEU A 188 2.93 4.56 -18.62
C LEU A 188 1.57 4.00 -18.24
N GLU A 189 0.65 4.85 -17.84
CA GLU A 189 -0.72 4.49 -17.42
C GLU A 189 -1.74 5.19 -18.32
N GLU A 190 -2.93 4.60 -18.41
CA GLU A 190 -4.11 5.25 -18.94
C GLU A 190 -4.40 6.55 -18.19
N TYR A 191 -4.63 7.63 -18.93
CA TYR A 191 -5.17 8.84 -18.34
C TYR A 191 -6.68 8.76 -18.22
N ILE A 192 -7.17 8.89 -16.99
CA ILE A 192 -8.60 8.94 -16.69
C ILE A 192 -8.99 10.39 -16.42
N ASP A 193 -9.95 10.92 -17.20
CA ASP A 193 -10.51 12.25 -16.94
C ASP A 193 -11.47 12.19 -15.75
N SER A 194 -10.93 12.47 -14.58
CA SER A 194 -11.60 12.27 -13.29
C SER A 194 -11.41 13.45 -12.34
N THR A 195 -12.13 13.39 -11.23
CA THR A 195 -11.90 14.18 -10.01
C THR A 195 -11.66 13.24 -8.85
N THR A 196 -10.71 13.55 -7.97
CA THR A 196 -10.56 12.83 -6.69
C THR A 196 -11.78 13.08 -5.80
N LEU A 197 -12.19 12.09 -5.03
CA LEU A 197 -13.22 12.28 -4.01
C LEU A 197 -12.71 13.20 -2.89
N THR A 198 -13.66 13.75 -2.13
CA THR A 198 -13.41 14.56 -0.94
C THR A 198 -13.88 13.82 0.31
N ARG A 199 -13.54 14.37 1.49
CA ARG A 199 -14.04 13.88 2.79
C ARG A 199 -15.58 13.84 2.85
N ASP A 200 -16.26 14.73 2.11
CA ASP A 200 -17.72 14.84 2.13
C ASP A 200 -18.34 13.86 1.12
N ASP A 201 -17.68 13.62 -0.02
CA ASP A 201 -18.14 12.64 -1.03
C ASP A 201 -18.25 11.22 -0.45
N ILE A 202 -17.27 10.78 0.35
CA ILE A 202 -17.27 9.41 0.90
C ILE A 202 -18.43 9.16 1.88
N ARG A 203 -19.04 10.23 2.42
CA ARG A 203 -20.21 10.15 3.31
C ARG A 203 -21.54 10.10 2.58
N ASP A 204 -21.58 10.47 1.30
CA ASP A 204 -22.81 10.36 0.52
C ASP A 204 -23.25 8.89 0.46
N PRO A 205 -24.50 8.55 0.84
CA PRO A 205 -24.93 7.16 0.92
C PRO A 205 -24.81 6.40 -0.40
N SER A 206 -24.99 7.07 -1.54
CA SER A 206 -24.88 6.44 -2.85
C SER A 206 -23.42 6.17 -3.22
N ILE A 207 -22.54 7.17 -3.02
CA ILE A 207 -21.10 7.04 -3.25
C ILE A 207 -20.51 5.98 -2.31
N SER A 208 -20.86 6.00 -1.04
CA SER A 208 -20.46 5.00 -0.04
C SER A 208 -20.78 3.57 -0.49
N ARG A 209 -22.00 3.32 -1.01
CA ARG A 209 -22.36 2.01 -1.60
C ARG A 209 -21.55 1.67 -2.85
N HIS A 210 -21.17 2.67 -3.65
CA HIS A 210 -20.33 2.45 -4.83
C HIS A 210 -18.90 2.08 -4.43
N ILE A 211 -18.35 2.72 -3.40
CA ILE A 211 -17.04 2.37 -2.83
C ILE A 211 -17.07 0.93 -2.30
N ALA A 212 -18.11 0.56 -1.56
CA ALA A 212 -18.31 -0.80 -1.06
C ALA A 212 -18.27 -1.86 -2.18
N ARG A 213 -18.94 -1.59 -3.31
CA ARG A 213 -18.91 -2.50 -4.48
C ARG A 213 -17.54 -2.56 -5.15
N ARG A 214 -16.80 -1.45 -5.22
CA ARG A 214 -15.44 -1.44 -5.77
C ARG A 214 -14.46 -2.20 -4.87
N LEU A 215 -14.59 -2.08 -3.55
CA LEU A 215 -13.79 -2.88 -2.62
C LEU A 215 -14.16 -4.35 -2.69
N MET A 216 -15.44 -4.71 -2.81
CA MET A 216 -15.84 -6.10 -3.06
C MET A 216 -15.20 -6.63 -4.36
N GLN A 217 -15.26 -5.86 -5.46
CA GLN A 217 -14.61 -6.22 -6.72
C GLN A 217 -13.11 -6.49 -6.52
N LEU A 218 -12.40 -5.60 -5.82
CA LEU A 218 -10.98 -5.77 -5.51
C LEU A 218 -10.71 -7.01 -4.66
N HIS A 219 -11.50 -7.22 -3.62
CA HIS A 219 -11.35 -8.33 -2.69
C HIS A 219 -11.50 -9.70 -3.38
N THR A 220 -12.34 -9.78 -4.42
CA THR A 220 -12.51 -11.03 -5.19
C THR A 220 -11.28 -11.46 -5.99
N VAL A 221 -10.28 -10.59 -6.18
CA VAL A 221 -9.01 -10.90 -6.87
C VAL A 221 -8.30 -12.09 -6.20
N VAL A 222 -8.49 -12.28 -4.89
CA VAL A 222 -7.97 -13.45 -4.14
C VAL A 222 -8.43 -14.80 -4.72
N SER A 223 -9.58 -14.84 -5.38
CA SER A 223 -10.10 -16.08 -6.00
C SER A 223 -9.41 -16.41 -7.32
N ILE A 224 -8.80 -15.41 -7.96
CA ILE A 224 -8.05 -15.56 -9.22
C ILE A 224 -6.57 -15.79 -8.91
N TYR A 225 -6.04 -15.01 -7.98
CA TYR A 225 -4.68 -15.11 -7.47
C TYR A 225 -4.76 -15.40 -5.97
N PRO A 226 -4.78 -16.68 -5.55
CA PRO A 226 -4.78 -17.04 -4.14
C PRO A 226 -3.41 -16.81 -3.50
N PRO A 227 -3.36 -16.54 -2.17
CA PRO A 227 -2.10 -16.46 -1.44
C PRO A 227 -1.40 -17.82 -1.35
N GLU A 228 -0.08 -17.78 -1.13
CA GLU A 228 0.72 -18.96 -0.78
C GLU A 228 0.36 -19.48 0.63
N GLU A 229 0.68 -20.73 0.95
CA GLU A 229 0.26 -21.36 2.22
C GLU A 229 0.82 -20.67 3.47
N ASP A 230 1.99 -20.04 3.37
CA ASP A 230 2.71 -19.37 4.46
C ASP A 230 2.63 -17.84 4.41
N PHE A 231 1.67 -17.29 3.65
CA PHE A 231 1.48 -15.85 3.58
C PHE A 231 1.20 -15.24 4.96
N VAL A 232 1.68 -14.01 5.17
CA VAL A 232 1.37 -13.19 6.34
C VAL A 232 0.55 -11.99 5.89
N PRO A 233 -0.56 -11.64 6.56
CA PRO A 233 -1.34 -10.45 6.24
C PRO A 233 -0.49 -9.18 6.23
N GLU A 234 -0.69 -8.30 5.25
CA GLU A 234 0.10 -7.07 5.05
C GLU A 234 0.16 -6.17 6.29
N MET A 235 -0.93 -6.12 7.04
CA MET A 235 -0.99 -5.34 8.28
C MET A 235 0.06 -5.80 9.29
N TRP A 236 0.20 -7.11 9.50
CA TRP A 236 1.19 -7.66 10.45
C TRP A 236 2.62 -7.48 9.94
N LEU A 237 2.85 -7.71 8.64
CA LEU A 237 4.15 -7.43 8.01
C LEU A 237 4.58 -5.97 8.22
N SER A 238 3.63 -5.04 8.12
CA SER A 238 3.87 -3.61 8.29
C SER A 238 4.12 -3.26 9.76
N ILE A 239 3.30 -3.79 10.68
CA ILE A 239 3.46 -3.57 12.12
C ILE A 239 4.82 -4.10 12.62
N ASP A 240 5.19 -5.33 12.26
CA ASP A 240 6.47 -5.96 12.64
C ASP A 240 7.67 -5.14 12.15
N LYS A 241 7.55 -4.56 10.95
CA LYS A 241 8.57 -3.71 10.35
C LYS A 241 8.63 -2.34 11.02
N TRP A 242 7.48 -1.71 11.26
CA TRP A 242 7.41 -0.30 11.66
C TRP A 242 7.51 -0.11 13.17
N TYR A 243 7.06 -1.03 14.00
CA TYR A 243 7.17 -0.93 15.45
C TYR A 243 8.60 -0.64 15.96
N PRO A 244 9.65 -1.42 15.60
CA PRO A 244 11.01 -1.11 16.03
C PRO A 244 11.56 0.21 15.44
N LEU A 245 11.11 0.58 14.24
CA LEU A 245 11.48 1.86 13.62
C LEU A 245 10.81 3.04 14.34
N ALA A 246 9.55 2.88 14.76
CA ALA A 246 8.77 3.86 15.50
C ALA A 246 9.41 4.13 16.87
N ILE A 247 9.85 3.10 17.59
CA ILE A 247 10.60 3.27 18.86
C ILE A 247 11.85 4.11 18.64
N LYS A 248 12.62 3.80 17.59
CA LYS A 248 13.85 4.54 17.25
C LYS A 248 13.52 5.99 16.88
N ALA A 249 12.50 6.21 16.06
CA ALA A 249 12.07 7.54 15.61
C ALA A 249 11.56 8.38 16.79
N ALA A 250 10.70 7.82 17.63
CA ALA A 250 10.20 8.43 18.86
C ALA A 250 11.35 8.85 19.80
N SER A 251 12.39 8.01 19.94
CA SER A 251 13.57 8.36 20.73
C SER A 251 14.33 9.58 20.19
N LEU A 252 14.36 9.76 18.86
CA LEU A 252 14.98 10.93 18.23
C LEU A 252 14.12 12.19 18.39
N VAL A 253 12.80 12.05 18.30
CA VAL A 253 11.86 13.16 18.53
C VAL A 253 11.94 13.63 19.98
N ALA A 254 11.88 12.70 20.96
CA ALA A 254 11.97 13.00 22.39
C ALA A 254 13.28 13.69 22.81
N GLN A 255 14.37 13.52 22.04
CA GLN A 255 15.63 14.25 22.28
C GLN A 255 15.55 15.72 21.87
N ARG A 256 14.70 16.05 20.90
CA ARG A 256 14.57 17.38 20.30
C ARG A 256 13.43 18.19 20.90
N ASP A 257 12.40 17.51 21.40
CA ASP A 257 11.16 18.12 21.89
C ASP A 257 10.80 17.56 23.29
N PRO A 258 10.88 18.37 24.36
CA PRO A 258 10.49 17.98 25.71
C PRO A 258 9.00 17.61 25.84
N GLU A 259 8.09 18.28 25.14
CA GLU A 259 6.65 17.98 25.24
C GLU A 259 6.36 16.62 24.61
N ALA A 260 6.98 16.34 23.46
CA ALA A 260 6.92 15.03 22.83
C ALA A 260 7.49 13.93 23.73
N ARG A 261 8.55 14.22 24.49
CA ARG A 261 9.13 13.28 25.46
C ARG A 261 8.13 12.91 26.53
N ASP A 262 7.52 13.89 27.19
CA ASP A 262 6.57 13.65 28.28
C ASP A 262 5.36 12.83 27.77
N ARG A 263 4.87 13.14 26.56
CA ARG A 263 3.78 12.39 25.93
C ARG A 263 4.17 10.95 25.59
N LEU A 264 5.39 10.72 25.10
CA LEU A 264 5.90 9.38 24.78
C LEU A 264 6.16 8.54 26.03
N GLU A 265 6.68 9.16 27.10
CA GLU A 265 6.88 8.51 28.40
C GLU A 265 5.54 8.10 29.02
N ALA A 266 4.54 8.99 28.97
CA ALA A 266 3.19 8.67 29.41
C ALA A 266 2.53 7.56 28.56
N PHE A 267 2.82 7.52 27.26
CA PHE A 267 2.30 6.49 26.38
C PHE A 267 3.01 5.14 26.57
N ASP A 268 4.29 5.07 26.94
CA ASP A 268 5.00 3.80 27.11
C ASP A 268 4.93 2.89 25.86
N LEU A 269 5.79 3.20 24.88
CA LEU A 269 5.94 2.41 23.66
C LEU A 269 6.50 1.00 23.92
N VAL A 270 7.09 0.72 25.09
CA VAL A 270 7.59 -0.63 25.40
C VAL A 270 6.41 -1.53 25.73
N LYS A 271 5.49 -1.04 26.57
CA LYS A 271 4.22 -1.74 26.86
C LYS A 271 3.36 -1.95 25.62
N LEU A 272 3.43 -1.04 24.63
CA LEU A 272 2.73 -1.22 23.35
C LEU A 272 3.10 -2.55 22.68
N GLY A 273 4.34 -3.03 22.81
CA GLY A 273 4.75 -4.32 22.24
C GLY A 273 3.93 -5.50 22.79
N ASP A 274 3.76 -5.57 24.11
CA ASP A 274 2.94 -6.60 24.76
C ASP A 274 1.45 -6.47 24.35
N GLU A 275 0.98 -5.22 24.15
CA GLU A 275 -0.38 -4.94 23.69
C GLU A 275 -0.61 -5.38 22.24
N ILE A 276 0.40 -5.26 21.36
CA ILE A 276 0.35 -5.73 19.97
C ILE A 276 0.23 -7.26 19.95
N ASP A 277 1.04 -7.98 20.72
CA ASP A 277 1.02 -9.45 20.79
C ASP A 277 -0.37 -9.95 21.24
N ALA A 278 -0.90 -9.38 22.33
CA ALA A 278 -2.23 -9.74 22.84
C ALA A 278 -3.35 -9.39 21.84
N PHE A 279 -3.21 -8.28 21.11
CA PHE A 279 -4.18 -7.85 20.11
C PHE A 279 -4.16 -8.74 18.87
N GLN A 280 -2.99 -9.21 18.45
CA GLN A 280 -2.86 -10.18 17.36
C GLN A 280 -3.56 -11.50 17.68
N ASP A 281 -3.37 -12.02 18.89
CA ASP A 281 -4.06 -13.22 19.36
C ASP A 281 -5.59 -13.01 19.33
N ALA A 282 -6.09 -11.88 19.83
CA ALA A 282 -7.52 -11.57 19.85
C ALA A 282 -8.14 -11.46 18.43
N LEU A 283 -7.45 -10.82 17.48
CA LEU A 283 -7.93 -10.72 16.10
C LEU A 283 -7.93 -12.06 15.36
N SER A 284 -7.03 -12.98 15.73
CA SER A 284 -6.98 -14.31 15.11
C SER A 284 -8.24 -15.14 15.36
N GLU A 285 -8.93 -14.92 16.48
CA GLU A 285 -10.18 -15.62 16.84
C GLU A 285 -11.39 -15.19 16.00
N LEU A 286 -11.30 -14.05 15.30
CA LEU A 286 -12.42 -13.52 14.50
C LEU A 286 -12.62 -14.27 13.18
N GLU A 287 -11.57 -14.95 12.72
CA GLU A 287 -11.53 -15.68 11.45
C GLU A 287 -12.02 -14.81 10.27
N SER A 288 -11.58 -13.55 10.24
CA SER A 288 -11.88 -12.64 9.12
C SER A 288 -11.34 -13.24 7.81
N PRO A 289 -12.16 -13.34 6.75
CA PRO A 289 -11.69 -13.81 5.46
C PRO A 289 -10.54 -12.97 4.92
N VAL A 290 -9.55 -13.68 4.38
CA VAL A 290 -8.41 -13.10 3.69
C VAL A 290 -8.83 -12.76 2.27
N VAL A 291 -8.49 -11.55 1.84
CA VAL A 291 -8.81 -10.99 0.53
C VAL A 291 -7.58 -10.28 -0.03
N PHE A 292 -7.63 -9.90 -1.31
CA PHE A 292 -6.70 -8.92 -1.84
C PHE A 292 -7.20 -7.52 -1.47
N ALA A 293 -6.59 -6.93 -0.44
CA ALA A 293 -6.98 -5.65 0.13
C ALA A 293 -6.19 -4.50 -0.48
N HIS A 294 -6.81 -3.32 -0.52
CA HIS A 294 -6.15 -2.08 -0.91
C HIS A 294 -5.22 -1.56 0.19
N ASN A 295 -5.66 -1.63 1.45
CA ASN A 295 -5.04 -1.18 2.70
C ASN A 295 -4.91 0.34 2.90
N ASP A 296 -5.13 1.16 1.86
CA ASP A 296 -5.12 2.63 1.97
C ASP A 296 -6.27 3.33 1.22
N THR A 297 -7.51 2.98 1.55
CA THR A 297 -8.72 3.45 0.86
C THR A 297 -9.21 4.83 1.33
N GLN A 298 -8.29 5.79 1.46
CA GLN A 298 -8.65 7.18 1.73
C GLN A 298 -9.32 7.83 0.51
N TYR A 299 -10.05 8.93 0.70
CA TYR A 299 -10.75 9.61 -0.41
C TYR A 299 -9.79 10.11 -1.50
N GLY A 300 -8.53 10.38 -1.16
CA GLY A 300 -7.46 10.72 -2.09
C GLY A 300 -7.17 9.66 -3.15
N ASN A 301 -7.44 8.40 -2.82
CA ASN A 301 -7.14 7.22 -3.65
C ASN A 301 -8.38 6.72 -4.41
N ILE A 302 -9.45 7.51 -4.46
CA ILE A 302 -10.68 7.17 -5.17
C ILE A 302 -10.98 8.28 -6.19
N LEU A 303 -10.94 7.92 -7.45
CA LEU A 303 -11.27 8.80 -8.56
C LEU A 303 -12.73 8.61 -8.98
N ARG A 304 -13.41 9.72 -9.28
CA ARG A 304 -14.71 9.74 -9.97
C ARG A 304 -14.51 10.15 -11.42
N ALA A 305 -14.75 9.24 -12.35
CA ALA A 305 -14.68 9.53 -13.78
C ALA A 305 -15.76 10.54 -14.18
N LYS A 306 -15.40 11.65 -14.84
CA LYS A 306 -16.34 12.76 -15.11
C LYS A 306 -17.49 12.38 -16.05
N LYS A 307 -17.26 11.44 -16.96
CA LYS A 307 -18.24 11.05 -17.99
C LYS A 307 -19.24 10.02 -17.52
N THR A 308 -18.78 9.05 -16.72
CA THR A 308 -19.57 7.88 -16.32
C THR A 308 -19.98 7.92 -14.86
N ASN A 309 -19.39 8.81 -14.04
CA ASN A 309 -19.45 8.81 -12.59
C ASN A 309 -18.99 7.49 -11.95
N GLU A 310 -18.28 6.64 -12.70
CA GLU A 310 -17.68 5.44 -12.14
C GLU A 310 -16.57 5.80 -11.15
N LEU A 311 -16.57 5.10 -10.01
CA LEU A 311 -15.50 5.19 -9.04
C LEU A 311 -14.39 4.23 -9.41
N ILE A 312 -13.15 4.68 -9.31
CA ILE A 312 -11.95 3.92 -9.66
C ILE A 312 -10.97 4.06 -8.50
N VAL A 313 -10.58 2.93 -7.92
CA VAL A 313 -9.57 2.87 -6.86
C VAL A 313 -8.19 2.91 -7.52
N ILE A 314 -7.29 3.71 -6.97
CA ILE A 314 -5.92 3.91 -7.45
C ILE A 314 -4.93 3.82 -6.29
N ASP A 315 -3.65 3.80 -6.61
CA ASP A 315 -2.54 3.84 -5.65
C ASP A 315 -2.42 2.59 -4.75
N PHE A 316 -2.06 1.48 -5.40
CA PHE A 316 -1.99 0.15 -4.78
C PHE A 316 -0.66 -0.12 -4.06
N GLU A 317 0.05 0.92 -3.57
CA GLU A 317 1.37 0.79 -2.93
C GLU A 317 1.32 -0.12 -1.69
N TYR A 318 0.27 0.00 -0.88
CA TYR A 318 0.07 -0.78 0.34
C TYR A 318 -0.73 -2.07 0.10
N SER A 319 -1.12 -2.35 -1.14
CA SER A 319 -2.03 -3.46 -1.43
C SER A 319 -1.37 -4.83 -1.32
N GLY A 320 -2.18 -5.82 -0.97
CA GLY A 320 -1.74 -7.19 -0.78
C GLY A 320 -2.76 -8.01 -0.01
N TYR A 321 -2.39 -9.23 0.35
CA TYR A 321 -3.30 -10.12 1.07
C TYR A 321 -3.50 -9.64 2.51
N ASN A 322 -4.74 -9.36 2.88
CA ASN A 322 -5.07 -8.93 4.22
C ASN A 322 -6.51 -9.33 4.59
N TYR A 323 -6.91 -9.08 5.82
CA TYR A 323 -8.27 -9.32 6.27
C TYR A 323 -9.24 -8.33 5.63
N ARG A 324 -10.38 -8.82 5.11
CA ARG A 324 -11.42 -7.93 4.56
C ARG A 324 -11.91 -6.89 5.57
N ALA A 325 -11.96 -7.29 6.84
CA ALA A 325 -12.42 -6.42 7.90
C ALA A 325 -11.43 -5.30 8.17
N TYR A 326 -10.12 -5.56 8.04
CA TYR A 326 -9.11 -4.52 8.14
C TYR A 326 -9.30 -3.45 7.06
N ASP A 327 -9.45 -3.85 5.80
CA ASP A 327 -9.52 -2.88 4.70
C ASP A 327 -10.76 -1.98 4.80
N ILE A 328 -11.90 -2.58 5.17
CA ILE A 328 -13.16 -1.84 5.41
C ILE A 328 -13.04 -0.95 6.67
N ALA A 329 -12.46 -1.47 7.76
CA ALA A 329 -12.28 -0.71 8.98
C ALA A 329 -11.36 0.49 8.76
N ASN A 330 -10.30 0.30 7.98
CA ASN A 330 -9.41 1.36 7.56
C ASN A 330 -10.17 2.42 6.75
N HIS A 331 -10.99 2.02 5.78
CA HIS A 331 -11.85 2.95 5.05
C HIS A 331 -12.72 3.79 6.00
N PHE A 332 -13.33 3.19 7.01
CA PHE A 332 -14.14 3.90 8.00
C PHE A 332 -13.32 4.86 8.87
N CYS A 333 -12.10 4.48 9.26
CA CYS A 333 -11.19 5.37 9.97
C CYS A 333 -10.86 6.62 9.13
N GLU A 334 -10.76 6.49 7.79
CA GLU A 334 -10.51 7.62 6.88
C GLU A 334 -11.67 8.63 6.80
N TRP A 335 -12.87 8.31 7.30
CA TRP A 335 -13.97 9.29 7.41
C TRP A 335 -13.71 10.34 8.51
N THR A 336 -12.74 10.08 9.39
CA THR A 336 -12.31 11.01 10.45
C THR A 336 -11.28 12.03 9.95
N ALA A 337 -10.66 11.76 8.79
CA ALA A 337 -9.57 12.58 8.27
C ALA A 337 -10.08 13.73 7.39
N ASP A 338 -9.35 14.84 7.44
CA ASP A 338 -9.49 15.94 6.49
C ASP A 338 -8.13 16.52 6.13
N TYR A 339 -7.47 15.84 5.20
CA TYR A 339 -6.15 16.19 4.67
C TYR A 339 -6.12 17.49 3.87
N LEU A 340 -7.27 18.11 3.61
CA LEU A 340 -7.35 19.42 2.93
C LEU A 340 -7.63 20.57 3.91
N SER A 341 -7.75 20.29 5.21
CA SER A 341 -7.91 21.32 6.24
C SER A 341 -6.60 22.06 6.54
N GLU A 342 -6.70 23.11 7.37
CA GLU A 342 -5.55 23.80 7.95
C GLU A 342 -4.76 22.91 8.93
N GLU A 343 -5.39 21.86 9.47
CA GLU A 343 -4.78 20.89 10.39
C GLU A 343 -4.89 19.46 9.82
N PRO A 344 -4.22 19.15 8.69
CA PRO A 344 -4.43 17.90 7.96
C PRO A 344 -4.00 16.64 8.73
N HIS A 345 -3.22 16.83 9.80
CA HIS A 345 -2.74 15.79 10.70
C HIS A 345 -3.75 15.42 11.80
N PHE A 346 -4.78 16.23 12.01
CA PHE A 346 -5.76 16.02 13.08
C PHE A 346 -6.95 15.21 12.60
N LEU A 347 -7.25 14.11 13.30
CA LEU A 347 -8.41 13.26 13.03
C LEU A 347 -9.60 13.69 13.88
N ARG A 348 -10.73 13.97 13.24
CA ARG A 348 -12.01 14.25 13.89
C ARG A 348 -12.70 12.94 14.22
N LEU A 349 -12.33 12.34 15.36
CA LEU A 349 -12.83 11.03 15.79
C LEU A 349 -14.36 10.98 15.96
N ASP A 350 -15.01 12.12 16.23
CA ASP A 350 -16.47 12.26 16.27
C ASP A 350 -17.14 12.12 14.89
N LYS A 351 -16.36 12.10 13.81
CA LYS A 351 -16.83 11.88 12.43
C LYS A 351 -16.70 10.44 11.95
N TYR A 352 -16.31 9.50 12.80
CA TYR A 352 -16.37 8.07 12.46
C TYR A 352 -17.81 7.71 12.00
N PRO A 353 -18.01 6.84 10.99
CA PRO A 353 -19.34 6.54 10.48
C PRO A 353 -20.23 5.95 11.58
N SER A 354 -21.43 6.49 11.69
CA SER A 354 -22.50 5.97 12.54
C SER A 354 -22.87 4.54 12.14
N LYS A 355 -23.58 3.83 13.03
CA LYS A 355 -24.08 2.48 12.73
C LYS A 355 -24.91 2.41 11.45
N GLU A 356 -25.72 3.43 11.17
CA GLU A 356 -26.53 3.52 9.95
C GLU A 356 -25.66 3.68 8.70
N GLU A 357 -24.68 4.58 8.73
CA GLU A 357 -23.73 4.79 7.63
C GLU A 357 -22.90 3.53 7.37
N GLN A 358 -22.43 2.85 8.42
CA GLN A 358 -21.75 1.57 8.29
C GLN A 358 -22.66 0.52 7.68
N TYR A 359 -23.92 0.40 8.14
CA TYR A 359 -24.87 -0.57 7.58
C TYR A 359 -25.17 -0.28 6.10
N ASN A 360 -25.29 0.99 5.70
CA ASN A 360 -25.44 1.38 4.30
C ASN A 360 -24.27 0.87 3.46
N PHE A 361 -23.03 1.07 3.91
CA PHE A 361 -21.83 0.57 3.23
C PHE A 361 -21.80 -0.97 3.19
N LEU A 362 -21.91 -1.61 4.36
CA LEU A 362 -21.77 -3.06 4.51
C LEU A 362 -22.83 -3.82 3.72
N SER A 363 -24.06 -3.32 3.66
CA SER A 363 -25.16 -3.92 2.88
C SER A 363 -24.89 -3.98 1.36
N ALA A 364 -24.10 -3.03 0.85
CA ALA A 364 -23.68 -3.02 -0.55
C ALA A 364 -22.42 -3.85 -0.80
N TYR A 365 -21.68 -4.19 0.25
CA TYR A 365 -20.54 -5.10 0.21
C TYR A 365 -21.01 -6.56 0.31
N GLU A 366 -21.64 -6.98 1.41
CA GLU A 366 -22.08 -8.37 1.66
C GLU A 366 -23.18 -8.45 2.76
N LYS A 367 -23.59 -9.66 3.17
CA LYS A 367 -24.53 -9.87 4.28
C LYS A 367 -23.93 -9.37 5.61
N ILE A 368 -24.72 -8.59 6.35
CA ILE A 368 -24.22 -7.64 7.38
C ILE A 368 -23.93 -8.29 8.74
N GLU A 369 -24.64 -9.36 9.12
CA GLU A 369 -24.77 -9.79 10.53
C GLU A 369 -23.43 -10.07 11.24
N LYS A 370 -22.51 -10.81 10.61
CA LYS A 370 -21.16 -11.04 11.16
C LYS A 370 -20.18 -9.90 10.82
N LEU A 371 -20.35 -9.29 9.66
CA LEU A 371 -19.39 -8.35 9.09
C LEU A 371 -19.27 -7.06 9.89
N TYR A 372 -20.37 -6.53 10.45
CA TYR A 372 -20.32 -5.31 11.26
C TYR A 372 -19.41 -5.46 12.48
N LYS A 373 -19.55 -6.56 13.22
CA LYS A 373 -18.74 -6.84 14.42
C LYS A 373 -17.28 -7.03 14.04
N GLU A 374 -17.03 -7.84 13.01
CA GLU A 374 -15.70 -8.10 12.45
C GLU A 374 -14.98 -6.79 12.12
N VAL A 375 -15.59 -5.92 11.32
CA VAL A 375 -15.01 -4.64 10.90
C VAL A 375 -14.70 -3.73 12.08
N ASN A 376 -15.63 -3.56 13.02
CA ASN A 376 -15.38 -2.69 14.18
C ASN A 376 -14.24 -3.23 15.07
N GLN A 377 -14.08 -4.54 15.21
CA GLN A 377 -12.96 -5.10 15.96
C GLN A 377 -11.60 -4.92 15.28
N PHE A 378 -11.57 -4.71 13.96
CA PHE A 378 -10.34 -4.42 13.20
C PHE A 378 -9.98 -2.93 13.13
N ALA A 379 -10.88 -2.00 13.47
CA ALA A 379 -10.57 -0.57 13.44
C ALA A 379 -9.43 -0.12 14.37
N PRO A 380 -9.20 -0.69 15.58
CA PRO A 380 -8.00 -0.38 16.36
C PRO A 380 -6.72 -0.73 15.60
N ALA A 381 -6.76 -1.74 14.73
CA ALA A 381 -5.60 -2.17 13.95
C ALA A 381 -5.19 -1.14 12.89
N SER A 382 -6.15 -0.45 12.26
CA SER A 382 -5.87 0.70 11.38
C SER A 382 -5.17 1.82 12.16
N HIS A 383 -5.70 2.14 13.35
CA HIS A 383 -5.10 3.14 14.24
C HIS A 383 -3.67 2.78 14.67
N LEU A 384 -3.44 1.52 15.04
CA LEU A 384 -2.10 1.02 15.38
C LEU A 384 -1.14 1.16 14.20
N LEU A 385 -1.50 0.63 13.04
CA LEU A 385 -0.63 0.58 11.86
C LEU A 385 -0.22 2.00 11.41
N TRP A 386 -1.18 2.89 11.26
CA TRP A 386 -0.91 4.26 10.82
C TRP A 386 -0.33 5.14 11.93
N GLY A 387 -0.56 4.80 13.20
CA GLY A 387 0.10 5.43 14.34
C GLY A 387 1.61 5.16 14.34
N LEU A 388 2.00 3.88 14.15
CA LEU A 388 3.39 3.48 13.99
C LEU A 388 4.03 4.14 12.77
N TRP A 389 3.33 4.13 11.62
CA TRP A 389 3.79 4.82 10.41
C TRP A 389 4.03 6.32 10.66
N GLY A 390 3.10 7.00 11.34
CA GLY A 390 3.23 8.41 11.69
C GLY A 390 4.49 8.69 12.52
N LEU A 391 4.76 7.88 13.55
CA LEU A 391 5.99 8.02 14.34
C LEU A 391 7.26 7.80 13.51
N VAL A 392 7.27 6.81 12.61
CA VAL A 392 8.41 6.59 11.71
C VAL A 392 8.67 7.83 10.86
N GLN A 393 7.62 8.41 10.29
CA GLN A 393 7.69 9.59 9.42
C GLN A 393 8.07 10.87 10.16
N ALA A 394 7.73 10.99 11.45
CA ALA A 394 8.07 12.15 12.27
C ALA A 394 9.57 12.43 12.38
N SER A 395 10.43 11.40 12.19
CA SER A 395 11.89 11.58 12.19
C SER A 395 12.52 11.75 10.79
N GLN A 396 11.77 11.53 9.72
CA GLN A 396 12.30 11.36 8.35
C GLN A 396 11.70 12.30 7.32
N SER A 397 10.46 12.73 7.50
CA SER A 397 9.74 13.50 6.49
C SER A 397 10.09 14.98 6.52
N GLY A 398 10.26 15.57 5.33
CA GLY A 398 10.40 17.02 5.14
C GLY A 398 9.09 17.70 4.72
N ILE A 399 7.96 16.99 4.80
CA ILE A 399 6.64 17.49 4.41
C ILE A 399 6.04 18.32 5.55
N GLU A 400 5.31 19.38 5.21
CA GLU A 400 4.54 20.22 6.15
C GLU A 400 3.29 19.46 6.65
N PHE A 401 3.51 18.43 7.45
CA PHE A 401 2.50 17.61 8.11
C PHE A 401 3.04 17.18 9.47
N ASP A 402 2.27 17.38 10.55
CA ASP A 402 2.70 17.02 11.90
C ASP A 402 2.50 15.50 12.16
N TYR A 403 3.45 14.72 11.64
CA TYR A 403 3.45 13.27 11.75
C TYR A 403 3.51 12.77 13.19
N PHE A 404 4.12 13.53 14.11
CA PHE A 404 4.20 13.13 15.51
C PHE A 404 2.81 13.23 16.16
N LYS A 405 2.11 14.36 16.02
CA LYS A 405 0.75 14.51 16.55
C LYS A 405 -0.22 13.51 15.93
N TYR A 406 -0.14 13.32 14.61
CA TYR A 406 -0.94 12.30 13.90
C TYR A 406 -0.69 10.90 14.44
N GLY A 407 0.59 10.51 14.54
CA GLY A 407 1.00 9.19 15.01
C GLY A 407 0.53 8.93 16.44
N MET A 408 0.74 9.91 17.34
CA MET A 408 0.32 9.78 18.73
C MET A 408 -1.20 9.73 18.89
N GLN A 409 -1.97 10.58 18.18
CA GLN A 409 -3.43 10.55 18.23
C GLN A 409 -3.97 9.18 17.78
N ARG A 410 -3.42 8.63 16.69
CA ARG A 410 -3.78 7.29 16.19
C ARG A 410 -3.46 6.21 17.23
N LEU A 411 -2.26 6.21 17.84
CA LEU A 411 -1.89 5.22 18.85
C LEU A 411 -2.70 5.31 20.15
N GLU A 412 -3.05 6.52 20.60
CA GLU A 412 -3.96 6.74 21.72
C GLU A 412 -5.34 6.17 21.41
N GLN A 413 -5.85 6.41 20.21
CA GLN A 413 -7.13 5.87 19.77
C GLN A 413 -7.12 4.34 19.65
N PHE A 414 -6.01 3.72 19.26
CA PHE A 414 -5.85 2.26 19.31
C PHE A 414 -6.14 1.73 20.72
N ARG A 415 -5.56 2.33 21.77
CA ARG A 415 -5.79 1.89 23.15
C ARG A 415 -7.22 2.14 23.62
N VAL A 416 -7.79 3.31 23.30
CA VAL A 416 -9.20 3.61 23.62
C VAL A 416 -10.12 2.53 23.07
N LEU A 417 -9.98 2.20 21.78
CA LEU A 417 -10.85 1.22 21.13
C LEU A 417 -10.54 -0.22 21.55
N LYS A 418 -9.28 -0.56 21.81
CA LYS A 418 -8.88 -1.87 22.33
C LYS A 418 -9.53 -2.14 23.69
N ASP A 419 -9.57 -1.15 24.58
CA ASP A 419 -10.03 -1.33 25.96
C ASP A 419 -11.55 -1.17 26.11
N GLN A 420 -12.16 -0.25 25.36
CA GLN A 420 -13.58 0.06 25.47
C GLN A 420 -14.45 -0.67 24.44
N GLY A 421 -13.84 -1.20 23.38
CA GLY A 421 -14.57 -1.69 22.21
C GLY A 421 -15.29 -0.56 21.46
N PHE A 422 -15.99 -0.91 20.38
CA PHE A 422 -16.87 0.03 19.69
C PHE A 422 -18.26 0.08 20.36
N PRO A 423 -18.94 1.24 20.37
CA PRO A 423 -20.33 1.32 20.80
C PRO A 423 -21.22 0.36 20.00
N GLY A 424 -21.88 -0.58 20.69
CA GLY A 424 -22.80 -1.54 20.08
C GLY A 424 -22.25 -2.97 19.89
N ASN A 425 -21.18 -3.34 20.61
CA ASN A 425 -20.84 -4.73 20.91
C ASN A 425 -21.86 -5.40 21.84
#